data_AF-A0A4Y7U794-F1
#
_entry.id   AF-A0A4Y7U794-F1
#
_cell.length_a   1.000
_cell.length_b   1.000
_cell.length_c   1.000
_cell.angle_alpha   90.00
_cell.angle_beta   90.00
_cell.angle_gamma   90.00
#
_symmetry.space_group_name_H-M   'P 1'
#
loop_
_entity.id
_entity.type
_entity.pdbx_description
1 polymer ?
#
loop_
_entity_poly.entity_id
_entity_poly.type
_entity_poly.pdbx_seq_one_letter_code
_entity_poly.pdbx_strand_id
1 'polypeptide(L)'
;HYNQSFRKLIKRKRVNSVIKGYVRKLEITYNKERDDYNPHFHVLIVVNKSYFKDTKSYISQKEWLNLWRDVTGMPEITQVHVEKVKANNDKELYEMAKYSGKDSDYLSNQKVFDAYYRSLKGKQVLVYSGLFKEARKLLKNGDLDYLKEIDPTEYIYQIFYIWKQKEYLASELHDLTEQEKRELNHRMIDEIEEET
;
A
#
# COMPACT_ATOMS: atom_id res chain seq x y z
N HIS A 1 5.67 -4.89 -19.18
CA HIS A 1 6.16 -3.54 -19.49
C HIS A 1 6.41 -2.69 -18.21
N TYR A 2 5.39 -2.10 -17.58
CA TYR A 2 5.53 -1.15 -16.45
C TYR A 2 6.42 -1.60 -15.27
N ASN A 3 6.25 -2.84 -14.76
CA ASN A 3 7.14 -3.37 -13.70
C ASN A 3 8.62 -3.43 -14.12
N GLN A 4 8.89 -3.70 -15.40
CA GLN A 4 10.25 -3.70 -15.93
C GLN A 4 10.78 -2.27 -16.06
N SER A 5 9.96 -1.33 -16.53
CA SER A 5 10.30 0.10 -16.57
C SER A 5 10.62 0.64 -15.18
N PHE A 6 9.83 0.30 -14.16
CA PHE A 6 10.12 0.67 -12.78
C PHE A 6 11.45 0.08 -12.28
N ARG A 7 11.71 -1.21 -12.56
CA ARG A 7 13.00 -1.83 -12.25
C ARG A 7 14.17 -1.12 -12.94
N LYS A 8 14.01 -0.69 -14.19
CA LYS A 8 15.02 0.11 -14.90
C LYS A 8 15.21 1.48 -14.24
N LEU A 9 14.13 2.15 -13.84
CA LEU A 9 14.16 3.48 -13.18
C LEU A 9 15.01 3.44 -11.92
N ILE A 10 14.69 2.52 -11.01
CA ILE A 10 15.39 2.37 -9.72
C ILE A 10 16.86 2.01 -9.91
N LYS A 11 17.19 1.25 -10.97
CA LYS A 11 18.59 0.87 -11.28
C LYS A 11 19.39 1.99 -11.94
N ARG A 12 18.77 3.10 -12.37
CA ARG A 12 19.54 4.24 -12.92
C ARG A 12 20.47 4.78 -11.86
N LYS A 13 21.73 5.02 -12.23
CA LYS A 13 22.74 5.57 -11.32
C LYS A 13 22.23 6.80 -10.57
N ARG A 14 21.54 7.71 -11.28
CA ARG A 14 20.93 8.93 -10.72
C ARG A 14 19.92 8.66 -9.60
N VAL A 15 19.07 7.65 -9.75
CA VAL A 15 18.05 7.29 -8.76
C VAL A 15 18.68 6.47 -7.64
N ASN A 16 19.43 5.43 -8.00
CA ASN A 16 20.04 4.50 -7.06
C ASN A 16 21.03 5.16 -6.10
N SER A 17 21.69 6.25 -6.49
CA SER A 17 22.61 6.98 -5.61
C SER A 17 21.91 7.79 -4.50
N VAL A 18 20.60 8.03 -4.65
CA VAL A 18 19.85 8.94 -3.78
C VAL A 18 18.90 8.18 -2.85
N ILE A 19 18.27 7.12 -3.36
CA ILE A 19 17.28 6.35 -2.61
C ILE A 19 17.93 5.40 -1.61
N LYS A 20 17.31 5.25 -0.44
CA LYS A 20 17.71 4.29 0.61
C LYS A 20 16.77 3.09 0.71
N GLY A 21 15.61 3.21 0.08
CA GLY A 21 14.58 2.19 0.05
C GLY A 21 13.33 2.75 -0.61
N TYR A 22 12.41 1.85 -0.95
CA TYR A 22 11.08 2.25 -1.40
C TYR A 22 10.06 1.16 -1.08
N VAL A 23 8.80 1.57 -0.95
CA VAL A 23 7.65 0.69 -1.12
C VAL A 23 6.90 1.15 -2.36
N ARG A 24 6.49 0.21 -3.21
CA ARG A 24 5.71 0.50 -4.41
C ARG A 24 4.48 -0.37 -4.47
N LYS A 25 3.38 0.18 -4.97
CA LYS A 25 2.13 -0.49 -5.25
C LYS A 25 1.76 -0.27 -6.72
N LEU A 26 1.48 -1.34 -7.45
CA LEU A 26 0.91 -1.28 -8.80
C LEU A 26 -0.61 -1.20 -8.70
N GLU A 27 -1.21 -0.18 -9.27
CA GLU A 27 -2.65 -0.02 -9.36
C GLU A 27 -3.08 0.06 -10.82
N ILE A 28 -4.25 -0.49 -11.13
CA ILE A 28 -4.86 -0.39 -12.46
C ILE A 28 -6.25 0.20 -12.26
N THR A 29 -6.52 1.31 -12.95
CA THR A 29 -7.86 1.90 -13.01
C THR A 29 -8.44 1.72 -14.41
N TYR A 30 -9.73 1.43 -14.49
CA TYR A 30 -10.45 1.28 -15.75
C TYR A 30 -11.33 2.50 -16.00
N ASN A 31 -11.18 3.13 -17.16
CA ASN A 31 -12.03 4.23 -17.58
C ASN A 31 -13.13 3.69 -18.51
N LYS A 32 -14.38 3.74 -18.03
CA LYS A 32 -15.55 3.26 -18.79
C LYS A 32 -15.85 4.08 -20.04
N GLU A 33 -15.61 5.39 -20.02
CA GLU A 33 -15.90 6.28 -21.16
C GLU A 33 -14.93 6.05 -22.32
N ARG A 34 -13.67 5.73 -22.01
CA ARG A 34 -12.61 5.49 -23.00
C ARG A 34 -12.38 4.02 -23.32
N ASP A 35 -13.03 3.10 -22.59
CA ASP A 35 -12.76 1.64 -22.59
C ASP A 35 -11.25 1.32 -22.49
N ASP A 36 -10.54 2.02 -21.59
CA ASP A 36 -9.09 1.88 -21.42
C ASP A 36 -8.67 1.62 -19.96
N TYR A 37 -7.44 1.10 -19.82
CA TYR A 37 -6.83 0.78 -18.54
C TYR A 37 -5.62 1.68 -18.29
N ASN A 38 -5.54 2.25 -17.10
CA ASN A 38 -4.49 3.16 -16.69
C ASN A 38 -3.65 2.53 -15.56
N PRO A 39 -2.61 1.75 -15.89
CA PRO A 39 -1.68 1.24 -14.89
C PRO A 39 -0.82 2.37 -14.35
N HIS A 40 -0.76 2.51 -13.02
CA HIS A 40 0.06 3.51 -12.36
C HIS A 40 0.72 2.95 -11.09
N PHE A 41 1.79 3.63 -10.66
CA PHE A 41 2.50 3.26 -9.44
C PHE A 41 2.30 4.33 -8.37
N HIS A 42 1.93 3.89 -7.17
CA HIS A 42 2.16 4.65 -5.96
C HIS A 42 3.48 4.20 -5.35
N VAL A 43 4.33 5.15 -4.94
CA VAL A 43 5.69 4.86 -4.50
C VAL A 43 6.05 5.78 -3.34
N LEU A 44 6.40 5.21 -2.20
CA LEU A 44 7.11 5.93 -1.14
C LEU A 44 8.59 5.63 -1.24
N ILE A 45 9.40 6.68 -1.22
CA ILE A 45 10.85 6.59 -1.38
C ILE A 45 11.51 7.18 -0.13
N VAL A 46 12.41 6.41 0.47
CA VAL A 46 13.25 6.91 1.56
C VAL A 46 14.50 7.56 0.99
N VAL A 47 14.79 8.77 1.45
CA VAL A 47 15.95 9.57 1.05
C VAL A 47 16.60 10.20 2.29
N ASN A 48 17.80 10.75 2.15
CA ASN A 48 18.46 11.47 3.25
C ASN A 48 17.62 12.68 3.69
N LYS A 49 17.69 13.05 4.98
CA LYS A 49 17.01 14.25 5.53
C LYS A 49 17.40 15.55 4.79
N SER A 50 18.61 15.61 4.25
CA SER A 50 19.13 16.72 3.46
C SER A 50 18.60 16.77 2.01
N TYR A 51 17.84 15.78 1.55
CA TYR A 51 17.49 15.60 0.13
C TYR A 51 16.94 16.85 -0.55
N PHE A 52 16.00 17.57 0.09
CA PHE A 52 15.41 18.79 -0.47
C PHE A 52 16.32 20.03 -0.41
N LYS A 53 17.44 19.95 0.32
CA LYS A 53 18.42 21.04 0.47
C LYS A 53 19.69 20.78 -0.34
N ASP A 54 19.99 19.52 -0.64
CA ASP A 54 21.16 19.10 -1.39
C ASP A 54 20.87 19.08 -2.90
N THR A 55 21.34 20.09 -3.61
CA THR A 55 21.17 20.22 -5.06
C THR A 55 21.83 19.09 -5.86
N LYS A 56 22.84 18.41 -5.31
CA LYS A 56 23.48 17.27 -5.97
C LYS A 56 22.62 16.03 -5.90
N SER A 57 21.88 15.84 -4.81
CA SER A 57 21.03 14.66 -4.60
C SER A 57 19.59 14.88 -5.06
N TYR A 58 19.06 16.10 -4.98
CA TYR A 58 17.67 16.40 -5.29
C TYR A 58 17.31 16.09 -6.74
N ILE A 59 16.26 15.29 -6.95
CA ILE A 59 15.66 14.99 -8.25
C ILE A 59 14.33 15.76 -8.34
N SER A 60 14.26 16.71 -9.27
CA SER A 60 13.07 17.54 -9.48
C SER A 60 11.92 16.74 -10.12
N GLN A 61 10.68 17.23 -9.99
CA GLN A 61 9.51 16.61 -10.62
C GLN A 61 9.66 16.49 -12.15
N LYS A 62 10.23 17.51 -12.82
CA LYS A 62 10.57 17.48 -14.25
C LYS A 62 11.60 16.39 -14.57
N GLU A 63 12.61 16.23 -13.72
CA GLU A 63 13.62 15.19 -13.89
C GLU A 63 13.01 13.79 -13.71
N TRP A 64 12.16 13.60 -12.70
CA TRP A 64 11.41 12.35 -12.51
C TRP A 64 10.55 12.01 -13.72
N LEU A 65 9.83 12.98 -14.28
CA LEU A 65 9.03 12.79 -15.50
C LEU A 65 9.88 12.29 -16.67
N ASN A 66 11.03 12.92 -16.90
CA ASN A 66 11.93 12.55 -17.98
C ASN A 66 12.57 11.18 -17.77
N LEU A 67 13.01 10.88 -16.54
CA LEU A 67 13.53 9.55 -16.20
C LEU A 67 12.47 8.47 -16.41
N TRP A 68 11.21 8.76 -16.09
CA TRP A 68 10.10 7.84 -16.27
C TRP A 68 9.79 7.59 -17.74
N ARG A 69 9.62 8.66 -18.54
CA ARG A 69 9.43 8.58 -20.01
C ARG A 69 10.52 7.75 -20.68
N ASP A 70 11.76 7.92 -20.26
CA ASP A 70 12.90 7.24 -20.86
C ASP A 70 12.92 5.73 -20.52
N VAL A 71 12.50 5.31 -19.31
CA VAL A 71 12.42 3.87 -19.00
C VAL A 71 11.16 3.18 -19.53
N THR A 72 10.09 3.93 -19.79
CA THR A 72 8.86 3.44 -20.41
C THR A 72 8.93 3.49 -21.93
N GLY A 73 9.76 4.35 -22.52
CA GLY A 73 9.73 4.63 -23.95
C GLY A 73 8.45 5.34 -24.41
N MET A 74 7.75 6.00 -23.49
CA MET A 74 6.43 6.62 -23.70
C MET A 74 6.54 8.15 -23.51
N PRO A 75 6.94 8.92 -24.54
CA PRO A 75 7.09 10.37 -24.43
C PRO A 75 5.76 11.11 -24.16
N GLU A 76 4.63 10.50 -24.50
CA GLU A 76 3.28 11.03 -24.31
C GLU A 76 2.85 11.15 -22.85
N ILE A 77 3.52 10.49 -21.92
CA ILE A 77 3.25 10.65 -20.48
C ILE A 77 3.53 12.10 -20.10
N THR A 78 2.53 12.89 -19.70
CA THR A 78 2.69 14.33 -19.48
C THR A 78 3.03 14.71 -18.05
N GLN A 79 2.77 13.83 -17.08
CA GLN A 79 2.82 14.17 -15.66
C GLN A 79 3.33 13.02 -14.80
N VAL A 80 4.02 13.41 -13.73
CA VAL A 80 4.25 12.59 -12.53
C VAL A 80 3.97 13.48 -11.33
N HIS A 81 3.40 12.89 -10.28
CA HIS A 81 3.16 13.58 -9.01
C HIS A 81 4.21 13.09 -8.00
N VAL A 82 5.06 14.00 -7.53
CA VAL A 82 6.15 13.68 -6.60
C VAL A 82 6.24 14.80 -5.57
N GLU A 83 5.99 14.46 -4.30
CA GLU A 83 5.95 15.43 -3.22
C GLU A 83 6.61 14.88 -1.95
N LYS A 84 6.94 15.80 -1.03
CA LYS A 84 7.43 15.44 0.30
C LYS A 84 6.25 15.01 1.17
N VAL A 85 6.32 13.81 1.74
CA VAL A 85 5.39 13.38 2.79
C VAL A 85 5.50 14.32 3.99
N LYS A 86 4.38 14.91 4.40
CA LYS A 86 4.30 15.80 5.57
C LYS A 86 3.99 14.94 6.80
N ALA A 87 4.67 15.19 7.92
CA ALA A 87 4.60 14.34 9.11
C ALA A 87 3.21 14.22 9.75
N ASN A 88 2.27 15.12 9.43
CA ASN A 88 0.91 15.14 9.98
C ASN A 88 -0.15 14.92 8.90
N ASN A 89 0.23 14.34 7.75
CA ASN A 89 -0.70 13.99 6.70
C ASN A 89 -0.56 12.51 6.38
N ASP A 90 -1.45 11.70 6.96
CA ASP A 90 -1.48 10.27 6.72
C ASP A 90 -2.15 9.94 5.38
N LYS A 91 -2.75 10.92 4.70
CA LYS A 91 -3.42 10.74 3.42
C LYS A 91 -2.54 10.02 2.41
N GLU A 92 -1.28 10.44 2.25
CA GLU A 92 -0.35 9.85 1.30
C GLU A 92 0.06 8.43 1.69
N LEU A 93 0.08 8.11 2.98
CA LEU A 93 0.28 6.76 3.49
C LEU A 93 -0.96 5.89 3.26
N TYR A 94 -2.16 6.42 3.48
CA TYR A 94 -3.42 5.74 3.21
C TYR A 94 -3.58 5.42 1.72
N GLU A 95 -3.15 6.28 0.79
CA GLU A 95 -3.16 5.96 -0.65
C GLU A 95 -2.33 4.68 -0.96
N MET A 96 -1.21 4.48 -0.26
CA MET A 96 -0.42 3.24 -0.38
C MET A 96 -1.11 2.01 0.21
N ALA A 97 -1.93 2.20 1.25
CA ALA A 97 -2.67 1.15 1.94
C ALA A 97 -3.99 0.77 1.24
N LYS A 98 -4.53 1.63 0.37
CA LYS A 98 -5.74 1.31 -0.41
C LYS A 98 -5.56 0.08 -1.28
N TYR A 99 -6.67 -0.54 -1.70
CA TYR A 99 -6.68 -1.68 -2.63
C TYR A 99 -6.10 -1.33 -4.00
N SER A 100 -5.55 -2.33 -4.69
CA SER A 100 -4.85 -2.17 -5.98
C SER A 100 -5.78 -2.11 -7.20
N GLY A 101 -7.09 -2.20 -6.93
CA GLY A 101 -8.19 -1.86 -7.81
C GLY A 101 -9.42 -1.68 -6.91
N LYS A 102 -10.32 -0.76 -7.25
CA LYS A 102 -11.60 -0.64 -6.53
C LYS A 102 -12.53 -1.77 -6.98
N ASP A 103 -13.24 -2.38 -6.03
CA ASP A 103 -14.18 -3.47 -6.29
C ASP A 103 -15.24 -3.11 -7.36
N SER A 104 -15.66 -1.85 -7.38
CA SER A 104 -16.55 -1.29 -8.41
C SER A 104 -15.99 -1.32 -9.84
N ASP A 105 -14.68 -1.30 -10.00
CA ASP A 105 -14.02 -1.11 -11.29
C ASP A 105 -13.84 -2.44 -12.02
N TYR A 106 -13.36 -3.47 -11.32
CA TYR A 106 -13.11 -4.79 -11.91
C TYR A 106 -14.34 -5.72 -11.92
N LEU A 107 -15.38 -5.44 -11.13
CA LEU A 107 -16.67 -6.16 -11.20
C LEU A 107 -17.65 -5.57 -12.23
N SER A 108 -17.19 -4.62 -13.05
CA SER A 108 -18.06 -3.94 -14.03
C SER A 108 -18.61 -4.86 -15.11
N ASN A 109 -17.79 -5.81 -15.61
CA ASN A 109 -18.22 -6.94 -16.43
C ASN A 109 -17.11 -8.01 -16.49
N GLN A 110 -17.43 -9.17 -17.05
CA GLN A 110 -16.50 -10.30 -17.14
C GLN A 110 -15.22 -9.99 -17.94
N LYS A 111 -15.31 -9.22 -19.04
CA LYS A 111 -14.14 -8.84 -19.86
C LYS A 111 -13.17 -7.99 -19.03
N VAL A 112 -13.68 -7.03 -18.25
CA VAL A 112 -12.88 -6.18 -17.38
C VAL A 112 -12.26 -7.00 -16.26
N PHE A 113 -13.05 -7.86 -15.61
CA PHE A 113 -12.55 -8.78 -14.59
C PHE A 113 -11.40 -9.65 -15.12
N ASP A 114 -11.56 -10.28 -16.28
CA ASP A 114 -10.53 -11.13 -16.91
C ASP A 114 -9.26 -10.34 -17.22
N ALA A 115 -9.39 -9.09 -17.68
CA ALA A 115 -8.26 -8.21 -17.95
C ALA A 115 -7.49 -7.87 -16.67
N TYR A 116 -8.18 -7.52 -15.58
CA TYR A 116 -7.59 -7.29 -14.27
C TYR A 116 -6.90 -8.55 -13.74
N TYR A 117 -7.61 -9.68 -13.74
CA TYR A 117 -7.11 -10.95 -13.24
C TYR A 117 -5.85 -11.38 -13.98
N ARG A 118 -5.87 -11.42 -15.31
CA ARG A 118 -4.67 -11.77 -16.11
C ARG A 118 -3.53 -10.77 -15.93
N SER A 119 -3.86 -9.50 -15.70
CA SER A 119 -2.87 -8.45 -15.52
C SER A 119 -2.22 -8.44 -14.14
N LEU A 120 -2.89 -8.91 -13.09
CA LEU A 120 -2.39 -8.87 -11.72
C LEU A 120 -1.98 -10.25 -11.19
N LYS A 121 -2.58 -11.33 -11.69
CA LYS A 121 -2.26 -12.71 -11.26
C LYS A 121 -0.77 -12.99 -11.37
N GLY A 122 -0.18 -13.45 -10.27
CA GLY A 122 1.24 -13.79 -10.18
C GLY A 122 2.20 -12.59 -10.24
N LYS A 123 1.69 -11.36 -10.23
CA LYS A 123 2.53 -10.16 -10.12
C LYS A 123 2.57 -9.69 -8.68
N GLN A 124 3.77 -9.37 -8.20
CA GLN A 124 3.94 -8.69 -6.93
C GLN A 124 3.39 -7.26 -7.04
N VAL A 125 2.21 -7.08 -6.47
CA VAL A 125 1.48 -5.82 -6.48
C VAL A 125 2.12 -4.83 -5.52
N LEU A 126 2.50 -5.29 -4.33
CA LEU A 126 3.20 -4.53 -3.30
C LEU A 126 4.65 -5.04 -3.17
N VAL A 127 5.64 -4.13 -3.24
CA VAL A 127 7.06 -4.50 -3.14
C VAL A 127 7.81 -3.54 -2.23
N TYR A 128 8.60 -4.12 -1.32
CA TYR A 128 9.44 -3.42 -0.35
C TYR A 128 10.93 -3.59 -0.71
N SER A 129 11.71 -2.52 -0.59
CA SER A 129 13.13 -2.49 -0.91
C SER A 129 13.91 -1.60 0.07
N GLY A 130 15.19 -1.93 0.28
CA GLY A 130 16.10 -1.19 1.17
C GLY A 130 15.55 -1.09 2.58
N LEU A 131 15.60 0.12 3.17
CA LEU A 131 15.13 0.37 4.55
C LEU A 131 13.71 -0.11 4.82
N PHE A 132 12.78 -0.05 3.85
CA PHE A 132 11.42 -0.57 4.04
C PHE A 132 11.38 -2.10 4.16
N LYS A 133 12.25 -2.81 3.42
CA LYS A 133 12.36 -4.27 3.52
C LYS A 133 12.96 -4.68 4.87
N GLU A 134 13.91 -3.90 5.37
CA GLU A 134 14.50 -4.10 6.70
C GLU A 134 13.49 -3.83 7.81
N ALA A 135 12.79 -2.69 7.76
CA ALA A 135 11.74 -2.35 8.70
C ALA A 135 10.64 -3.43 8.76
N ARG A 136 10.22 -3.97 7.60
CA ARG A 136 9.25 -5.08 7.56
C ARG A 136 9.76 -6.34 8.27
N LYS A 137 11.05 -6.65 8.21
CA LYS A 137 11.63 -7.79 8.95
C LYS A 137 11.62 -7.53 10.44
N LEU A 138 12.05 -6.33 10.87
CA LEU A 138 12.04 -5.94 12.27
C LEU A 138 10.61 -5.98 12.84
N LEU A 139 9.62 -5.49 12.09
CA LEU A 139 8.21 -5.57 12.47
C LEU A 139 7.75 -7.03 12.65
N LYS A 140 8.07 -7.91 11.70
CA LYS A 140 7.73 -9.35 11.80
C LYS A 140 8.39 -10.06 12.97
N ASN A 141 9.54 -9.58 13.41
CA ASN A 141 10.28 -10.14 14.55
C ASN A 141 9.80 -9.58 15.90
N GLY A 142 8.86 -8.63 15.91
CA GLY A 142 8.43 -7.92 17.12
C GLY A 142 9.38 -6.80 17.58
N ASP A 143 10.51 -6.59 16.88
CA ASP A 143 11.51 -5.57 17.24
C ASP A 143 10.94 -4.14 17.17
N LEU A 144 9.84 -3.93 16.45
CA LEU A 144 9.15 -2.64 16.29
C LEU A 144 7.79 -2.57 16.99
N ASP A 145 7.47 -3.53 17.86
CA ASP A 145 6.17 -3.59 18.54
C ASP A 145 5.86 -2.33 19.38
N TYR A 146 6.88 -1.62 19.85
CA TYR A 146 6.75 -0.33 20.53
C TYR A 146 6.14 0.79 19.66
N LEU A 147 6.06 0.59 18.34
CA LEU A 147 5.40 1.51 17.40
C LEU A 147 3.93 1.14 17.14
N LYS A 148 3.46 -0.03 17.57
CA LYS A 148 2.06 -0.45 17.39
C LYS A 148 1.18 0.33 18.36
N GLU A 149 0.00 0.74 17.88
CA GLU A 149 -1.02 1.27 18.75
C GLU A 149 -1.61 0.15 19.63
N ILE A 150 -1.83 0.48 20.89
CA ILE A 150 -2.55 -0.39 21.82
C ILE A 150 -4.03 -0.03 21.67
N ASP A 151 -4.89 -1.03 21.48
CA ASP A 151 -6.33 -0.78 21.44
C ASP A 151 -6.79 -0.25 22.81
N PRO A 152 -7.26 1.01 22.90
CA PRO A 152 -7.76 1.55 24.16
C PRO A 152 -9.16 1.02 24.51
N THR A 153 -9.81 0.30 23.60
CA THR A 153 -11.16 -0.24 23.79
C THR A 153 -11.14 -1.33 24.85
N GLU A 154 -12.00 -1.19 25.84
CA GLU A 154 -12.25 -2.23 26.82
C GLU A 154 -13.45 -3.07 26.36
N TYR A 155 -13.15 -4.28 25.90
CA TYR A 155 -14.16 -5.28 25.59
C TYR A 155 -14.68 -5.87 26.91
N ILE A 156 -15.99 -5.84 27.07
CA ILE A 156 -16.70 -6.32 28.27
C ILE A 156 -17.77 -7.37 27.96
N TYR A 157 -18.22 -7.45 26.70
CA TYR A 157 -19.25 -8.40 26.27
C TYR A 157 -18.77 -9.25 25.09
N GLN A 158 -19.23 -10.49 25.04
CA GLN A 158 -19.23 -11.34 23.87
C GLN A 158 -20.66 -11.47 23.34
N ILE A 159 -20.85 -11.20 22.04
CA ILE A 159 -22.16 -11.32 21.38
C ILE A 159 -22.08 -12.45 20.35
N PHE A 160 -22.95 -13.44 20.49
CA PHE A 160 -23.08 -14.52 19.51
C PHE A 160 -24.14 -14.15 18.49
N TYR A 161 -23.84 -14.40 17.21
CA TYR A 161 -24.79 -14.24 16.13
C TYR A 161 -25.04 -15.59 15.47
N ILE A 162 -26.31 -15.86 15.17
CA ILE A 162 -26.72 -17.02 14.36
C ILE A 162 -27.20 -16.54 13.00
N TRP A 163 -26.83 -17.26 11.95
CA TRP A 163 -27.34 -17.02 10.61
C TRP A 163 -28.69 -17.73 10.41
N LYS A 164 -29.76 -16.97 10.19
CA LYS A 164 -31.10 -17.52 9.95
C LYS A 164 -31.88 -16.60 9.02
N GLN A 165 -32.69 -17.18 8.13
CA GLN A 165 -33.58 -16.41 7.22
C GLN A 165 -32.88 -15.31 6.40
N LYS A 166 -31.62 -15.53 6.01
CA LYS A 166 -30.77 -14.58 5.25
C LYS A 166 -30.32 -13.33 6.03
N GLU A 167 -30.37 -13.37 7.35
CA GLU A 167 -29.82 -12.32 8.22
C GLU A 167 -29.05 -12.91 9.41
N TYR A 168 -28.17 -12.10 10.00
CA TYR A 168 -27.52 -12.43 11.26
C TYR A 168 -28.38 -11.90 12.41
N LEU A 169 -28.81 -12.80 13.28
CA LEU A 169 -29.57 -12.47 14.49
C LEU A 169 -28.66 -12.66 15.71
N ALA A 170 -28.57 -11.65 16.57
CA ALA A 170 -27.89 -11.79 17.85
C ALA A 170 -28.64 -12.84 18.68
N SER A 171 -27.96 -13.92 19.05
CA SER A 171 -28.55 -15.05 19.79
C SER A 171 -28.32 -14.94 21.29
N GLU A 172 -27.11 -14.56 21.71
CA GLU A 172 -26.69 -14.56 23.11
C GLU A 172 -25.73 -13.39 23.36
N LEU A 173 -25.78 -12.82 24.57
CA LEU A 173 -24.88 -11.76 25.04
C LEU A 173 -24.38 -12.16 26.42
N HIS A 174 -23.07 -12.35 26.55
CA HIS A 174 -22.41 -12.75 27.79
C HIS A 174 -21.40 -11.68 28.24
N ASP A 175 -21.34 -11.44 29.55
CA ASP A 175 -20.21 -10.72 30.16
C ASP A 175 -18.93 -11.54 30.00
N LEU A 176 -17.83 -10.88 29.62
CA LEU A 176 -16.53 -11.53 29.61
C LEU A 176 -16.08 -11.85 31.03
N THR A 177 -15.51 -13.04 31.21
CA THR A 177 -14.85 -13.42 32.46
C THR A 177 -13.59 -12.57 32.70
N GLU A 178 -13.12 -12.49 33.95
CA GLU A 178 -11.88 -11.78 34.29
C GLU A 178 -10.63 -12.38 33.63
N GLN A 179 -10.70 -13.64 33.20
CA GLN A 179 -9.65 -14.26 32.39
C GLN A 179 -9.74 -13.74 30.95
N GLU A 180 -10.92 -13.78 30.33
CA GLU A 180 -11.13 -13.31 28.95
C GLU A 180 -10.86 -11.81 28.80
N LYS A 181 -11.23 -10.98 29.79
CA LYS A 181 -10.88 -9.54 29.79
C LYS A 181 -9.36 -9.33 29.78
N ARG A 182 -8.63 -10.08 30.61
CA ARG A 182 -7.15 -10.03 30.64
C ARG A 182 -6.54 -10.54 29.35
N GLU A 183 -7.16 -11.53 28.74
CA GLU A 183 -6.73 -12.04 27.46
C GLU A 183 -7.02 -11.02 26.35
N LEU A 184 -8.22 -10.48 26.21
CA LEU A 184 -8.64 -9.68 25.04
C LEU A 184 -8.25 -8.21 25.11
N ASN A 185 -8.30 -7.58 26.29
CA ASN A 185 -8.06 -6.14 26.44
C ASN A 185 -6.57 -5.80 26.45
N HIS A 186 -6.26 -4.58 26.00
CA HIS A 186 -4.89 -4.04 25.98
C HIS A 186 -3.88 -4.85 25.15
N ARG A 187 -4.39 -5.65 24.20
CA ARG A 187 -3.55 -6.23 23.16
C ARG A 187 -3.10 -5.14 22.18
N MET A 188 -1.96 -5.38 21.57
CA MET A 188 -1.58 -4.63 20.38
C MET A 188 -2.62 -4.91 19.30
N ILE A 189 -2.93 -3.90 18.50
CA ILE A 189 -3.74 -4.09 17.29
C ILE A 189 -2.89 -4.94 16.33
N ASP A 190 -3.09 -6.25 16.37
CA ASP A 190 -2.57 -7.14 15.35
C ASP A 190 -3.44 -6.94 14.11
N GLU A 191 -2.99 -6.07 13.19
CA GLU A 191 -3.54 -6.04 11.85
C GLU A 191 -3.45 -7.46 11.29
N ILE A 192 -4.59 -8.02 10.85
CA ILE A 192 -4.67 -9.35 10.25
C ILE A 192 -3.66 -9.36 9.08
N GLU A 193 -2.51 -10.01 9.25
CA GLU A 193 -1.61 -10.30 8.14
C GLU A 193 -2.33 -11.33 7.25
N GLU A 194 -3.14 -10.86 6.29
CA GLU A 194 -3.53 -11.70 5.16
C GLU A 194 -2.25 -11.99 4.37
N GLU A 195 -1.65 -13.15 4.64
CA GLU A 195 -0.62 -13.73 3.81
C GLU A 195 -1.16 -13.87 2.38
N THR A 196 -0.57 -13.13 1.45
CA THR A 196 -0.79 -13.25 0.00
C THR A 196 0.40 -13.88 -0.68
#